data_AF-A0A7J3W818-F1
#
_entry.id   AF-A0A7J3W818-F1
#
_cell.length_a   1.000
_cell.length_b   1.000
_cell.length_c   1.000
_cell.angle_alpha   90.00
_cell.angle_beta   90.00
_cell.angle_gamma   90.00
#
_symmetry.space_group_name_H-M   'P 1'
#
loop_
_entity.id
_entity.type
_entity.pdbx_description
1 polymer ?
#
loop_
_entity_poly.entity_id
_entity_poly.type
_entity_poly.pdbx_seq_one_letter_code
_entity_poly.pdbx_strand_id
1 'polypeptide(L)'
;MSSHINIKNIEVLVDNIVRKGVAYAVGLITFLHAVDFRRSNVIDTLKPAFGATVAEKVYDDLDEAFRNIDIYTKVVIEGREVWLSDYLRQRVLREDIIRVILGEVKKRLQYMPEEDRKILSVASAIITVLKTKSYPAVGVYVRYPSEINGIRVGSIDGEYFSKLVSSVLGIDIPDVRIFFCRYLLGFIDDSASRKYYYYALEIYSFAIPYIEEFAESVSKYITIYDRSSIKSKLYELYQKGELAKLAVIKRSLSTREASEFLSQFFGKPYEQLCNEVVIESIIRKCFINPLVYEHVKEALYELYNEALSELITMFKNVFKEEGYSVSCFGEYCIITKTPFRPMYIYFYPWPVDMLTLEDFAGAVKAIVIQGIPTQSILQAQVLQSYGSRGYLWLFVEKNKVVIALNTYRHEDHYELLNILKKHFALEVMGSGLIPKEIKRLGAKDILEDVVASALKSLGFYITVDYRITTRAGTEIEVDVWGEKSIGDMKFVVYASCKNWDRPVEVSVVREEFGRILQLRYIPHVRIIVAPVFAESAKMEALANGFVVIETDEKATEENLEKVYQKVYEKLNKLFMGVAPMWMQELAEKTKSLAEKARSMADEIKRLSEELEEAAGIR
;
A
#
# COMPACT_ATOMS: atom_id res chain seq x y z
N MET A 1 -2.07 -52.06 -18.27
CA MET A 1 -3.04 -52.87 -19.03
C MET A 1 -4.25 -52.00 -19.31
N SER A 2 -4.45 -51.58 -20.56
CA SER A 2 -5.59 -50.75 -20.98
C SER A 2 -6.85 -51.62 -20.97
N SER A 3 -7.70 -51.45 -19.96
CA SER A 3 -9.08 -51.93 -20.04
C SER A 3 -9.74 -51.22 -21.22
N HIS A 4 -10.14 -51.97 -22.25
CA HIS A 4 -10.89 -51.41 -23.37
C HIS A 4 -12.16 -50.74 -22.84
N ILE A 5 -12.17 -49.41 -22.87
CA ILE A 5 -13.34 -48.62 -22.51
C ILE A 5 -14.39 -48.80 -23.61
N ASN A 6 -15.50 -49.47 -23.28
CA ASN A 6 -16.61 -49.60 -24.19
C ASN A 6 -17.43 -48.30 -24.19
N ILE A 7 -17.17 -47.44 -25.16
CA ILE A 7 -17.83 -46.14 -25.32
C ILE A 7 -19.35 -46.27 -25.36
N LYS A 8 -19.92 -47.28 -26.03
CA LYS A 8 -21.38 -47.47 -26.09
C LYS A 8 -21.99 -47.73 -24.71
N ASN A 9 -21.29 -48.43 -23.83
CA ASN A 9 -21.77 -48.65 -22.47
C ASN A 9 -21.76 -47.34 -21.65
N ILE A 10 -20.73 -46.51 -21.82
CA ILE A 10 -20.65 -45.19 -21.17
C ILE A 10 -21.73 -44.24 -21.69
N GLU A 11 -22.00 -44.29 -22.98
CA GLU A 11 -23.08 -43.52 -23.60
C GLU A 11 -24.45 -43.85 -23.01
N VAL A 12 -24.76 -45.15 -22.88
CA VAL A 12 -25.99 -45.63 -22.23
C VAL A 12 -26.04 -45.20 -20.76
N LEU A 13 -24.91 -45.25 -20.05
CA LEU A 13 -24.81 -44.77 -18.68
C LEU A 13 -25.16 -43.28 -18.58
N VAL A 14 -24.56 -42.43 -19.40
CA VAL A 14 -24.84 -40.98 -19.45
C VAL A 14 -26.31 -40.71 -19.77
N ASP A 15 -26.86 -41.39 -20.78
CA ASP A 15 -28.26 -41.20 -21.16
C ASP A 15 -29.22 -41.62 -20.02
N ASN A 16 -28.90 -42.70 -19.31
CA ASN A 16 -29.68 -43.14 -18.14
C ASN A 16 -29.60 -42.16 -16.97
N ILE A 17 -28.43 -41.55 -16.72
CA ILE A 17 -28.25 -40.52 -15.69
C ILE A 17 -29.09 -39.29 -16.02
N VAL A 18 -28.97 -38.76 -17.24
CA VAL A 18 -29.71 -37.55 -17.65
C VAL A 18 -31.22 -37.76 -17.59
N ARG A 19 -31.71 -38.98 -17.93
CA ARG A 19 -33.13 -39.34 -17.82
C ARG A 19 -33.68 -39.29 -16.39
N LYS A 20 -32.85 -39.32 -15.35
CA LYS A 20 -33.29 -39.15 -13.96
C LYS A 20 -33.80 -37.73 -13.65
N GLY A 21 -33.46 -36.74 -14.48
CA GLY A 21 -34.04 -35.38 -14.42
C GLY A 21 -33.03 -34.25 -14.58
N VAL A 22 -33.52 -33.01 -14.56
CA VAL A 22 -32.71 -31.79 -14.80
C VAL A 22 -31.54 -31.68 -13.82
N ALA A 23 -31.75 -31.98 -12.54
CA ALA A 23 -30.70 -31.93 -11.53
C ALA A 23 -29.53 -32.89 -11.86
N TYR A 24 -29.83 -34.07 -12.40
CA TYR A 24 -28.80 -35.02 -12.84
C TYR A 24 -28.10 -34.56 -14.12
N ALA A 25 -28.81 -33.91 -15.05
CA ALA A 25 -28.21 -33.35 -16.25
C ALA A 25 -27.21 -32.23 -15.92
N VAL A 26 -27.61 -31.26 -15.09
CA VAL A 26 -26.77 -30.15 -14.62
C VAL A 26 -25.63 -30.68 -13.74
N GLY A 27 -25.91 -31.60 -12.82
CA GLY A 27 -24.89 -32.21 -11.97
C GLY A 27 -23.84 -32.97 -12.78
N LEU A 28 -24.24 -33.71 -13.81
CA LEU A 28 -23.33 -34.47 -14.66
C LEU A 28 -22.39 -33.57 -15.46
N ILE A 29 -22.88 -32.48 -16.07
CA ILE A 29 -22.01 -31.57 -16.82
C ILE A 29 -21.02 -30.85 -15.88
N THR A 30 -21.43 -30.46 -14.67
CA THR A 30 -20.52 -29.94 -13.64
C THR A 30 -19.48 -30.98 -13.22
N PHE A 31 -19.90 -32.23 -12.98
CA PHE A 31 -19.03 -33.34 -12.60
C PHE A 31 -17.95 -33.62 -13.67
N LEU A 32 -18.34 -33.58 -14.95
CA LEU A 32 -17.44 -33.80 -16.09
C LEU A 32 -16.50 -32.62 -16.34
N HIS A 33 -16.87 -31.41 -15.90
CA HIS A 33 -16.03 -30.21 -16.05
C HIS A 33 -15.01 -30.06 -14.92
N ALA A 34 -15.40 -30.43 -13.70
CA ALA A 34 -14.59 -30.26 -12.51
C ALA A 34 -13.34 -31.17 -12.52
N VAL A 35 -12.17 -30.54 -12.60
CA VAL A 35 -10.86 -31.20 -12.46
C VAL A 35 -10.54 -31.45 -10.98
N ASP A 36 -10.67 -30.41 -10.17
CA ASP A 36 -10.56 -30.46 -8.72
C ASP A 36 -11.93 -30.22 -8.07
N PHE A 37 -12.04 -30.45 -6.76
CA PHE A 37 -13.22 -30.04 -5.98
C PHE A 37 -14.56 -30.55 -6.51
N ARG A 38 -14.57 -31.70 -7.21
CA ARG A 38 -15.74 -32.23 -7.92
C ARG A 38 -16.99 -32.30 -7.04
N ARG A 39 -16.84 -32.77 -5.81
CA ARG A 39 -17.92 -32.83 -4.82
C ARG A 39 -18.52 -31.47 -4.52
N SER A 40 -17.70 -30.50 -4.13
CA SER A 40 -18.18 -29.15 -3.81
C SER A 40 -18.75 -28.46 -5.05
N ASN A 41 -18.11 -28.57 -6.23
CA ASN A 41 -18.62 -27.94 -7.45
C ASN A 41 -20.03 -28.45 -7.81
N VAL A 42 -20.27 -29.76 -7.76
CA VAL A 42 -21.60 -30.35 -8.00
C VAL A 42 -22.60 -29.90 -6.95
N ILE A 43 -22.23 -29.98 -5.66
CA ILE A 43 -23.14 -29.64 -4.56
C ILE A 43 -23.51 -28.15 -4.61
N ASP A 44 -22.53 -27.27 -4.74
CA ASP A 44 -22.72 -25.81 -4.73
C ASP A 44 -23.46 -25.32 -5.99
N THR A 45 -23.32 -26.02 -7.11
CA THR A 45 -24.14 -25.79 -8.31
C THR A 45 -25.60 -26.15 -8.09
N LEU A 46 -25.89 -27.33 -7.52
CA LEU A 46 -27.25 -27.87 -7.45
C LEU A 46 -28.04 -27.35 -6.25
N LYS A 47 -27.37 -27.12 -5.11
CA LYS A 47 -28.01 -26.74 -3.85
C LYS A 47 -28.89 -25.49 -3.95
N PRO A 48 -28.50 -24.40 -4.64
CA PRO A 48 -29.34 -23.21 -4.78
C PRO A 48 -30.65 -23.46 -5.53
N ALA A 49 -30.67 -24.43 -6.45
CA ALA A 49 -31.79 -24.71 -7.34
C ALA A 49 -32.67 -25.87 -6.85
N PHE A 50 -32.07 -26.92 -6.31
CA PHE A 50 -32.73 -28.20 -6.02
C PHE A 50 -32.66 -28.61 -4.54
N GLY A 51 -31.96 -27.84 -3.71
CA GLY A 51 -31.76 -28.13 -2.28
C GLY A 51 -30.63 -29.10 -1.99
N ALA A 52 -30.13 -29.07 -0.75
CA ALA A 52 -28.94 -29.82 -0.34
C ALA A 52 -29.11 -31.35 -0.46
N THR A 53 -30.28 -31.87 -0.09
CA THR A 53 -30.54 -33.33 -0.15
C THR A 53 -30.48 -33.87 -1.57
N VAL A 54 -31.01 -33.13 -2.55
CA VAL A 54 -30.93 -33.53 -3.96
C VAL A 54 -29.51 -33.39 -4.48
N ALA A 55 -28.81 -32.31 -4.11
CA ALA A 55 -27.45 -32.06 -4.53
C ALA A 55 -26.46 -33.16 -4.09
N GLU A 56 -26.51 -33.55 -2.80
CA GLU A 56 -25.70 -34.64 -2.25
C GLU A 56 -26.02 -35.97 -2.93
N LYS A 57 -27.31 -36.31 -3.04
CA LYS A 57 -27.73 -37.55 -3.70
C LYS A 57 -27.27 -37.63 -5.16
N VAL A 58 -27.38 -36.53 -5.91
CA VAL A 58 -26.92 -36.50 -7.30
C VAL A 58 -25.41 -36.70 -7.35
N TYR A 59 -24.63 -36.07 -6.47
CA TYR A 59 -23.19 -36.30 -6.42
C TYR A 59 -22.85 -37.76 -6.12
N ASP A 60 -23.45 -38.36 -5.08
CA ASP A 60 -23.17 -39.75 -4.68
C ASP A 60 -23.50 -40.74 -5.81
N ASP A 61 -24.64 -40.54 -6.48
CA ASP A 61 -25.03 -41.34 -7.65
C ASP A 61 -24.03 -41.21 -8.81
N LEU A 62 -23.50 -39.99 -9.05
CA LEU A 62 -22.51 -39.73 -10.10
C LEU A 62 -21.14 -40.32 -9.74
N ASP A 63 -20.69 -40.16 -8.50
CA ASP A 63 -19.44 -40.70 -8.00
C ASP A 63 -19.41 -42.22 -8.10
N GLU A 64 -20.50 -42.90 -7.69
CA GLU A 64 -20.65 -44.35 -7.85
C GLU A 64 -20.64 -44.75 -9.33
N ALA A 65 -21.40 -44.05 -10.18
CA ALA A 65 -21.49 -44.36 -11.61
C ALA A 65 -20.15 -44.25 -12.35
N PHE A 66 -19.29 -43.31 -11.94
CA PHE A 66 -18.01 -43.04 -12.59
C PHE A 66 -16.79 -43.56 -11.81
N ARG A 67 -16.96 -44.24 -10.67
CA ARG A 67 -15.87 -44.71 -9.79
C ARG A 67 -14.75 -45.46 -10.52
N ASN A 68 -15.11 -46.26 -11.53
CA ASN A 68 -14.18 -47.08 -12.30
C ASN A 68 -13.97 -46.58 -13.74
N ILE A 69 -14.34 -45.34 -14.02
CA ILE A 69 -14.21 -44.71 -15.34
C ILE A 69 -13.22 -43.56 -15.23
N ASP A 70 -12.06 -43.73 -15.85
CA ASP A 70 -11.11 -42.63 -16.00
C ASP A 70 -11.58 -41.66 -17.10
N ILE A 71 -12.27 -40.59 -16.69
CA ILE A 71 -12.78 -39.57 -17.62
C ILE A 71 -11.67 -38.74 -18.27
N TYR A 72 -10.43 -38.79 -17.76
CA TYR A 72 -9.27 -38.13 -18.34
C TYR A 72 -8.46 -39.04 -19.25
N THR A 73 -9.04 -40.15 -19.72
CA THR A 73 -8.40 -40.99 -20.72
C THR A 73 -8.73 -40.49 -22.14
N LYS A 74 -7.83 -40.76 -23.09
CA LYS A 74 -8.07 -40.48 -24.50
C LYS A 74 -8.75 -41.67 -25.18
N VAL A 75 -9.77 -41.38 -25.98
CA VAL A 75 -10.59 -42.37 -26.70
C VAL A 75 -10.67 -42.01 -28.17
N VAL A 76 -10.81 -43.02 -29.04
CA VAL A 76 -10.96 -42.81 -30.49
C VAL A 76 -12.43 -42.80 -30.85
N ILE A 77 -12.93 -41.65 -31.28
CA ILE A 77 -14.31 -41.45 -31.75
C ILE A 77 -14.22 -41.03 -33.23
N GLU A 78 -14.88 -41.78 -34.11
CA GLU A 78 -14.91 -41.49 -35.55
C GLU A 78 -13.52 -41.27 -36.17
N GLY A 79 -12.53 -42.04 -35.69
CA GLY A 79 -11.13 -41.97 -36.16
C GLY A 79 -10.32 -40.80 -35.60
N ARG A 80 -10.85 -40.02 -34.65
CA ARG A 80 -10.15 -38.93 -33.96
C ARG A 80 -9.93 -39.26 -32.48
N GLU A 81 -8.74 -38.96 -31.98
CA GLU A 81 -8.42 -39.09 -30.57
C GLU A 81 -8.94 -37.86 -29.81
N VAL A 82 -9.82 -38.08 -28.83
CA VAL A 82 -10.44 -37.04 -27.98
C VAL A 82 -10.40 -37.46 -26.53
N TRP A 83 -10.38 -36.51 -25.58
CA TRP A 83 -10.55 -36.84 -24.17
C TRP A 83 -11.98 -37.33 -23.93
N LEU A 84 -12.13 -38.39 -23.12
CA LEU A 84 -13.44 -38.94 -22.80
C LEU A 84 -14.33 -37.88 -22.15
N SER A 85 -13.80 -37.07 -21.24
CA SER A 85 -14.49 -35.91 -20.65
C SER A 85 -15.12 -35.00 -21.71
N ASP A 86 -14.36 -34.61 -22.73
CA ASP A 86 -14.79 -33.66 -23.77
C ASP A 86 -15.92 -34.26 -24.60
N TYR A 87 -15.78 -35.53 -24.97
CA TYR A 87 -16.80 -36.28 -25.68
C TYR A 87 -18.11 -36.38 -24.87
N LEU A 88 -18.02 -36.74 -23.59
CA LEU A 88 -19.19 -36.85 -22.73
C LEU A 88 -19.85 -35.48 -22.46
N ARG A 89 -19.06 -34.40 -22.31
CA ARG A 89 -19.58 -33.03 -22.18
C ARG A 89 -20.44 -32.67 -23.40
N GLN A 90 -19.97 -32.92 -24.61
CA GLN A 90 -20.75 -32.70 -25.84
C GLN A 90 -22.04 -33.54 -25.88
N ARG A 91 -21.99 -34.78 -25.40
CA ARG A 91 -23.18 -35.65 -25.32
C ARG A 91 -24.24 -35.13 -24.35
N VAL A 92 -23.84 -34.58 -23.20
CA VAL A 92 -24.78 -33.98 -22.23
C VAL A 92 -25.38 -32.68 -22.77
N LEU A 93 -24.66 -31.99 -23.66
CA LEU A 93 -25.10 -30.75 -24.32
C LEU A 93 -25.85 -30.99 -25.65
N ARG A 94 -26.46 -32.18 -25.85
CA ARG A 94 -27.36 -32.40 -26.98
C ARG A 94 -28.65 -31.57 -26.86
N GLU A 95 -29.24 -31.28 -28.01
CA GLU A 95 -30.39 -30.37 -28.12
C GLU A 95 -31.61 -30.81 -27.30
N ASP A 96 -31.90 -32.11 -27.24
CA ASP A 96 -33.00 -32.66 -26.46
C ASP A 96 -32.85 -32.40 -24.96
N ILE A 97 -31.64 -32.56 -24.43
CA ILE A 97 -31.31 -32.30 -23.01
C ILE A 97 -31.34 -30.80 -22.73
N ILE A 98 -30.73 -29.99 -23.61
CA ILE A 98 -30.72 -28.52 -23.49
C ILE A 98 -32.14 -27.97 -23.44
N ARG A 99 -33.06 -28.48 -24.28
CA ARG A 99 -34.47 -28.06 -24.27
C ARG A 99 -35.14 -28.31 -22.93
N VAL A 100 -34.83 -29.43 -22.27
CA VAL A 100 -35.36 -29.77 -20.94
C VAL A 100 -34.80 -28.84 -19.86
N ILE A 101 -33.50 -28.56 -19.88
CA ILE A 101 -32.86 -27.60 -18.95
C ILE A 101 -33.45 -26.19 -19.16
N LEU A 102 -33.57 -25.73 -20.41
CA LEU A 102 -34.16 -24.44 -20.75
C LEU A 102 -35.62 -24.33 -20.30
N GLY A 103 -36.39 -25.41 -20.41
CA GLY A 103 -37.76 -25.47 -19.90
C GLY A 103 -37.84 -25.21 -18.39
N GLU A 104 -36.90 -25.77 -17.64
CA GLU A 104 -36.79 -25.53 -16.19
C GLU A 104 -36.32 -24.11 -15.86
N VAL A 105 -35.36 -23.56 -16.61
CA VAL A 105 -34.94 -22.16 -16.50
C VAL A 105 -36.12 -21.22 -16.67
N LYS A 106 -36.93 -21.39 -17.72
CA LYS A 106 -38.12 -20.55 -17.98
C LYS A 106 -39.11 -20.56 -16.80
N LYS A 107 -39.35 -21.72 -16.20
CA LYS A 107 -40.21 -21.84 -15.01
C LYS A 107 -39.64 -21.04 -13.84
N ARG A 108 -38.33 -21.14 -13.60
CA ARG A 108 -37.66 -20.44 -12.48
C ARG A 108 -37.67 -18.93 -12.66
N LEU A 109 -37.45 -18.45 -13.87
CA LEU A 109 -37.51 -17.02 -14.19
C LEU A 109 -38.90 -16.42 -13.96
N GLN A 110 -39.97 -17.20 -14.14
CA GLN A 110 -41.35 -16.75 -13.93
C GLN A 110 -41.65 -16.40 -12.46
N TYR A 111 -41.03 -17.10 -11.52
CA TYR A 111 -41.26 -16.93 -10.07
C TYR A 111 -40.09 -16.24 -9.35
N MET A 112 -39.17 -15.62 -10.09
CA MET A 112 -38.02 -14.92 -9.54
C MET A 112 -38.46 -13.67 -8.74
N PRO A 113 -38.08 -13.55 -7.46
CA PRO A 113 -38.29 -12.33 -6.68
C PRO A 113 -37.57 -11.13 -7.28
N GLU A 114 -38.13 -9.94 -7.09
CA GLU A 114 -37.57 -8.71 -7.68
C GLU A 114 -36.17 -8.38 -7.16
N GLU A 115 -35.88 -8.67 -5.89
CA GLU A 115 -34.53 -8.49 -5.33
C GLU A 115 -33.49 -9.39 -6.00
N ASP A 116 -33.83 -10.65 -6.29
CA ASP A 116 -32.96 -11.57 -7.02
C ASP A 116 -32.79 -11.12 -8.48
N ARG A 117 -33.87 -10.58 -9.08
CA ARG A 117 -33.83 -9.99 -10.43
C ARG A 117 -32.87 -8.81 -10.49
N LYS A 118 -32.94 -7.90 -9.52
CA LYS A 118 -32.01 -6.77 -9.38
C LYS A 118 -30.55 -7.23 -9.34
N ILE A 119 -30.24 -8.26 -8.53
CA ILE A 119 -28.88 -8.81 -8.42
C ILE A 119 -28.41 -9.36 -9.76
N LEU A 120 -29.24 -10.17 -10.43
CA LEU A 120 -28.92 -10.74 -11.74
C LEU A 120 -28.80 -9.67 -12.83
N SER A 121 -29.62 -8.61 -12.81
CA SER A 121 -29.52 -7.49 -13.74
C SER A 121 -28.18 -6.76 -13.63
N VAL A 122 -27.74 -6.45 -12.41
CA VAL A 122 -26.42 -5.80 -12.20
C VAL A 122 -25.27 -6.74 -12.56
N ALA A 123 -25.33 -8.00 -12.12
CA ALA A 123 -24.31 -8.99 -12.45
C ALA A 123 -24.19 -9.24 -13.96
N SER A 124 -25.33 -9.34 -14.65
CA SER A 124 -25.38 -9.53 -16.11
C SER A 124 -24.87 -8.30 -16.86
N ALA A 125 -25.18 -7.08 -16.41
CA ALA A 125 -24.64 -5.86 -17.00
C ALA A 125 -23.10 -5.81 -16.88
N ILE A 126 -22.56 -6.19 -15.71
CA ILE A 126 -21.11 -6.28 -15.51
C ILE A 126 -20.49 -7.34 -16.43
N ILE A 127 -21.08 -8.55 -16.51
CA ILE A 127 -20.63 -9.60 -17.43
C ILE A 127 -20.58 -9.06 -18.86
N THR A 128 -21.65 -8.40 -19.33
CA THR A 128 -21.75 -7.85 -20.68
C THR A 128 -20.65 -6.82 -20.98
N VAL A 129 -20.32 -5.94 -20.03
CA VAL A 129 -19.19 -5.00 -20.18
C VAL A 129 -17.86 -5.75 -20.26
N LEU A 130 -17.64 -6.72 -19.35
CA LEU A 130 -16.37 -7.44 -19.24
C LEU A 130 -16.15 -8.49 -20.33
N LYS A 131 -17.19 -8.89 -21.09
CA LYS A 131 -17.05 -9.73 -22.31
C LYS A 131 -16.11 -9.10 -23.33
N THR A 132 -16.01 -7.77 -23.35
CA THR A 132 -15.28 -7.01 -24.40
C THR A 132 -14.10 -6.21 -23.85
N LYS A 133 -13.95 -6.14 -22.53
CA LYS A 133 -12.97 -5.28 -21.84
C LYS A 133 -12.33 -6.01 -20.68
N SER A 134 -11.04 -5.74 -20.44
CA SER A 134 -10.39 -6.17 -19.22
C SER A 134 -10.71 -5.24 -18.06
N TYR A 135 -10.88 -5.79 -16.86
CA TYR A 135 -10.97 -5.01 -15.63
C TYR A 135 -9.63 -5.13 -14.87
N PRO A 136 -8.76 -4.12 -14.91
CA PRO A 136 -7.36 -4.30 -14.50
C PRO A 136 -7.17 -4.36 -12.97
N ALA A 137 -8.12 -3.87 -12.17
CA ALA A 137 -7.93 -3.72 -10.73
C ALA A 137 -8.14 -5.01 -9.92
N VAL A 138 -8.75 -6.05 -10.52
CA VAL A 138 -8.88 -7.40 -9.94
C VAL A 138 -8.81 -8.44 -11.04
N GLY A 139 -8.32 -9.65 -10.72
CA GLY A 139 -8.25 -10.77 -11.66
C GLY A 139 -9.60 -11.33 -12.12
N VAL A 140 -10.67 -10.52 -12.15
CA VAL A 140 -11.97 -10.89 -12.73
C VAL A 140 -11.85 -10.85 -14.23
N TYR A 141 -12.23 -11.95 -14.89
CA TYR A 141 -12.23 -12.04 -16.34
C TYR A 141 -13.53 -12.69 -16.82
N VAL A 142 -13.91 -12.36 -18.04
CA VAL A 142 -14.99 -13.02 -18.76
C VAL A 142 -14.40 -13.61 -20.05
N ARG A 143 -14.48 -14.93 -20.19
CA ARG A 143 -14.11 -15.62 -21.43
C ARG A 143 -15.38 -15.97 -22.20
N TYR A 144 -15.42 -15.51 -23.45
CA TYR A 144 -16.50 -15.80 -24.39
C TYR A 144 -15.91 -15.99 -25.80
N PRO A 145 -16.15 -17.13 -26.47
CA PRO A 145 -16.86 -18.32 -25.98
C PRO A 145 -16.05 -19.09 -24.92
N SER A 146 -16.74 -19.74 -23.97
CA SER A 146 -16.15 -20.72 -23.06
C SER A 146 -16.08 -22.12 -23.69
N GLU A 147 -15.58 -23.13 -22.96
CA GLU A 147 -15.44 -24.51 -23.44
C GLU A 147 -16.77 -25.16 -23.81
N ILE A 148 -17.88 -24.67 -23.24
CA ILE A 148 -19.25 -25.11 -23.55
C ILE A 148 -19.96 -24.19 -24.57
N ASN A 149 -19.19 -23.37 -25.31
CA ASN A 149 -19.70 -22.29 -26.17
C ASN A 149 -20.54 -21.25 -25.40
N GLY A 150 -20.35 -21.17 -24.09
CA GLY A 150 -21.07 -20.30 -23.17
C GLY A 150 -20.24 -19.10 -22.74
N ILE A 151 -20.52 -18.57 -21.56
CA ILE A 151 -19.75 -17.52 -20.90
C ILE A 151 -19.11 -18.10 -19.65
N ARG A 152 -17.80 -17.92 -19.49
CA ARG A 152 -17.10 -18.20 -18.24
C ARG A 152 -16.75 -16.89 -17.54
N VAL A 153 -17.22 -16.73 -16.32
CA VAL A 153 -16.81 -15.64 -15.42
C VAL A 153 -15.85 -16.23 -14.40
N GLY A 154 -14.66 -15.66 -14.26
CA GLY A 154 -13.64 -16.21 -13.37
C GLY A 154 -12.93 -15.14 -12.55
N SER A 155 -12.35 -15.54 -11.41
CA SER A 155 -11.45 -14.73 -10.59
C SER A 155 -10.38 -15.57 -9.90
N ILE A 156 -9.26 -14.95 -9.52
CA ILE A 156 -8.07 -15.62 -8.96
C ILE A 156 -7.85 -15.17 -7.52
N ASP A 157 -7.55 -16.10 -6.61
CA ASP A 157 -7.25 -15.92 -5.19
C ASP A 157 -8.30 -15.19 -4.35
N GLY A 158 -9.51 -15.07 -4.91
CA GLY A 158 -10.68 -14.59 -4.22
C GLY A 158 -11.87 -14.53 -5.17
N GLU A 159 -13.06 -14.76 -4.62
CA GLU A 159 -14.31 -14.55 -5.35
C GLU A 159 -14.52 -13.02 -5.47
N TYR A 160 -13.96 -12.43 -6.53
CA TYR A 160 -13.98 -10.99 -6.75
C TYR A 160 -15.18 -10.53 -7.55
N PHE A 161 -15.86 -11.44 -8.27
CA PHE A 161 -17.04 -11.11 -9.04
C PHE A 161 -18.21 -10.70 -8.13
N SER A 162 -18.47 -11.42 -7.04
CA SER A 162 -19.51 -11.06 -6.06
C SER A 162 -19.16 -9.77 -5.33
N LYS A 163 -17.88 -9.55 -4.99
CA LYS A 163 -17.42 -8.29 -4.39
C LYS A 163 -17.64 -7.09 -5.34
N LEU A 164 -17.41 -7.29 -6.63
CA LEU A 164 -17.63 -6.28 -7.67
C LEU A 164 -19.12 -5.97 -7.85
N VAL A 165 -19.98 -6.99 -7.86
CA VAL A 165 -21.44 -6.80 -7.92
C VAL A 165 -21.95 -6.12 -6.66
N SER A 166 -21.46 -6.54 -5.48
CA SER A 166 -21.78 -5.94 -4.18
C SER A 166 -21.38 -4.46 -4.07
N SER A 167 -20.25 -4.09 -4.68
CA SER A 167 -19.79 -2.70 -4.68
C SER A 167 -20.73 -1.79 -5.46
N VAL A 168 -21.25 -2.27 -6.60
CA VAL A 168 -22.22 -1.55 -7.44
C VAL A 168 -23.59 -1.49 -6.79
N LEU A 169 -24.05 -2.58 -6.16
CA LEU A 169 -25.37 -2.66 -5.54
C LEU A 169 -25.49 -1.93 -4.20
N GLY A 170 -24.39 -1.60 -3.54
CA GLY A 170 -24.44 -0.99 -2.21
C GLY A 170 -24.73 -1.98 -1.07
N ILE A 171 -24.83 -3.29 -1.35
CA ILE A 171 -25.08 -4.36 -0.37
C ILE A 171 -24.04 -5.46 -0.48
N ASP A 172 -23.67 -6.09 0.63
CA ASP A 172 -22.70 -7.18 0.63
C ASP A 172 -23.39 -8.51 0.33
N ILE A 173 -23.08 -9.09 -0.83
CA ILE A 173 -23.59 -10.40 -1.27
C ILE A 173 -22.42 -11.39 -1.22
N PRO A 174 -22.49 -12.42 -0.35
CA PRO A 174 -21.37 -13.36 -0.17
C PRO A 174 -20.97 -14.09 -1.44
N ASP A 175 -21.95 -14.55 -2.22
CA ASP A 175 -21.72 -15.24 -3.49
C ASP A 175 -22.88 -14.96 -4.46
N VAL A 176 -22.59 -14.24 -5.54
CA VAL A 176 -23.54 -13.88 -6.60
C VAL A 176 -23.73 -15.03 -7.60
N ARG A 177 -22.79 -15.96 -7.68
CA ARG A 177 -22.86 -17.10 -8.62
C ARG A 177 -24.05 -18.00 -8.32
N ILE A 178 -24.48 -18.08 -7.06
CA ILE A 178 -25.65 -18.85 -6.63
C ILE A 178 -26.94 -18.44 -7.35
N PHE A 179 -27.08 -17.17 -7.75
CA PHE A 179 -28.26 -16.70 -8.46
C PHE A 179 -28.27 -17.22 -9.90
N PHE A 180 -27.10 -17.30 -10.55
CA PHE A 180 -26.96 -17.92 -11.87
C PHE A 180 -27.24 -19.42 -11.80
N CYS A 181 -26.74 -20.11 -10.78
CA CYS A 181 -27.05 -21.53 -10.53
C CYS A 181 -28.54 -21.75 -10.25
N ARG A 182 -29.15 -20.88 -9.43
CA ARG A 182 -30.56 -21.01 -9.04
C ARG A 182 -31.52 -20.82 -10.22
N TYR A 183 -31.27 -19.82 -11.06
CA TYR A 183 -32.26 -19.34 -12.04
C TYR A 183 -31.91 -19.67 -13.49
N LEU A 184 -30.64 -19.58 -13.86
CA LEU A 184 -30.16 -19.87 -15.22
C LEU A 184 -29.53 -21.26 -15.33
N LEU A 185 -29.50 -22.00 -14.21
CA LEU A 185 -28.88 -23.31 -14.08
C LEU A 185 -27.41 -23.33 -14.51
N GLY A 186 -26.71 -22.19 -14.48
CA GLY A 186 -25.25 -22.14 -14.66
C GLY A 186 -24.54 -22.95 -13.56
N PHE A 187 -23.24 -23.22 -13.72
CA PHE A 187 -22.53 -24.09 -12.78
C PHE A 187 -21.18 -23.54 -12.32
N ILE A 188 -20.81 -23.94 -11.11
CA ILE A 188 -19.55 -23.62 -10.47
C ILE A 188 -18.45 -24.53 -11.03
N ASP A 189 -17.30 -23.94 -11.34
CA ASP A 189 -16.12 -24.64 -11.85
C ASP A 189 -14.85 -24.19 -11.13
N ASP A 190 -14.91 -24.20 -9.79
CA ASP A 190 -13.80 -23.81 -8.94
C ASP A 190 -12.69 -24.86 -9.03
N SER A 191 -11.44 -24.40 -9.05
CA SER A 191 -10.25 -25.25 -9.21
C SER A 191 -9.06 -24.67 -8.47
N ALA A 192 -7.99 -25.45 -8.29
CA ALA A 192 -6.77 -24.96 -7.68
C ALA A 192 -5.53 -25.41 -8.45
N SER A 193 -4.53 -24.55 -8.47
CA SER A 193 -3.16 -24.93 -8.78
C SER A 193 -2.33 -24.93 -7.51
N ARG A 194 -1.05 -25.34 -7.60
CA ARG A 194 -0.12 -25.27 -6.45
C ARG A 194 0.00 -23.87 -5.84
N LYS A 195 -0.28 -22.81 -6.60
CA LYS A 195 -0.07 -21.43 -6.17
C LYS A 195 -1.37 -20.63 -6.01
N TYR A 196 -2.42 -20.98 -6.73
CA TYR A 196 -3.59 -20.13 -6.90
C TYR A 196 -4.89 -20.91 -6.77
N TYR A 197 -5.91 -20.26 -6.19
CA TYR A 197 -7.29 -20.73 -6.23
C TYR A 197 -8.06 -19.97 -7.31
N TYR A 198 -8.82 -20.70 -8.12
CA TYR A 198 -9.63 -20.15 -9.19
C TYR A 198 -11.11 -20.32 -8.85
N TYR A 199 -11.83 -19.21 -8.85
CA TYR A 199 -13.28 -19.18 -8.68
C TYR A 199 -13.91 -18.97 -10.05
N ALA A 200 -14.81 -19.84 -10.48
CA ALA A 200 -15.44 -19.72 -11.79
C ALA A 200 -16.93 -20.07 -11.80
N LEU A 201 -17.64 -19.41 -12.70
CA LEU A 201 -19.03 -19.64 -13.05
C LEU A 201 -19.11 -19.84 -14.57
N GLU A 202 -19.69 -20.94 -15.00
CA GLU A 202 -20.02 -21.24 -16.39
C GLU A 202 -21.52 -21.03 -16.64
N ILE A 203 -21.82 -20.29 -17.71
CA ILE A 203 -23.17 -19.95 -18.16
C ILE A 203 -23.37 -20.55 -19.54
N TYR A 204 -24.43 -21.34 -19.74
CA TYR A 204 -24.71 -21.98 -21.03
C TYR A 204 -24.99 -20.98 -22.15
N SER A 205 -24.71 -21.40 -23.38
CA SER A 205 -24.98 -20.62 -24.60
C SER A 205 -26.45 -20.20 -24.73
N PHE A 206 -27.39 -21.10 -24.41
CA PHE A 206 -28.83 -20.79 -24.47
C PHE A 206 -29.26 -19.73 -23.45
N ALA A 207 -28.46 -19.47 -22.41
CA ALA A 207 -28.78 -18.53 -21.35
C ALA A 207 -28.34 -17.09 -21.68
N ILE A 208 -27.51 -16.92 -22.72
CA ILE A 208 -26.95 -15.61 -23.13
C ILE A 208 -28.05 -14.57 -23.43
N PRO A 209 -29.16 -14.90 -24.14
CA PRO A 209 -30.21 -13.92 -24.36
C PRO A 209 -30.84 -13.38 -23.07
N TYR A 210 -30.94 -14.21 -22.01
CA TYR A 210 -31.43 -13.74 -20.72
C TYR A 210 -30.40 -12.85 -20.00
N ILE A 211 -29.10 -13.12 -20.15
CA ILE A 211 -28.04 -12.23 -19.65
C ILE A 211 -28.16 -10.85 -20.30
N GLU A 212 -28.40 -10.81 -21.61
CA GLU A 212 -28.58 -9.56 -22.36
C GLU A 212 -29.85 -8.81 -21.91
N GLU A 213 -30.98 -9.52 -21.79
CA GLU A 213 -32.24 -8.95 -21.26
C GLU A 213 -32.07 -8.38 -19.84
N PHE A 214 -31.41 -9.13 -18.94
CA PHE A 214 -31.13 -8.67 -17.59
C PHE A 214 -30.22 -7.44 -17.59
N ALA A 215 -29.18 -7.43 -18.43
CA ALA A 215 -28.27 -6.30 -18.57
C ALA A 215 -28.99 -5.03 -19.06
N GLU A 216 -29.92 -5.13 -20.02
CA GLU A 216 -30.69 -3.99 -20.52
C GLU A 216 -31.60 -3.37 -19.44
N SER A 217 -32.08 -4.20 -18.51
CA SER A 217 -32.95 -3.75 -17.41
C SER A 217 -32.20 -3.07 -16.26
N VAL A 218 -30.87 -3.02 -16.28
CA VAL A 218 -30.04 -2.56 -15.14
C VAL A 218 -30.36 -1.14 -14.69
N SER A 219 -30.73 -0.25 -15.63
CA SER A 219 -31.07 1.15 -15.36
C SER A 219 -32.32 1.33 -14.51
N LYS A 220 -33.16 0.28 -14.38
CA LYS A 220 -34.31 0.27 -13.47
C LYS A 220 -33.88 0.18 -12.00
N TYR A 221 -32.67 -0.33 -11.73
CA TYR A 221 -32.23 -0.64 -10.37
C TYR A 221 -31.08 0.22 -9.85
N ILE A 222 -30.24 0.73 -10.74
CA ILE A 222 -29.09 1.56 -10.38
C ILE A 222 -28.95 2.74 -11.33
N THR A 223 -28.45 3.85 -10.81
CA THR A 223 -28.06 5.01 -11.62
C THR A 223 -26.74 4.73 -12.31
N ILE A 224 -26.71 4.87 -13.64
CA ILE A 224 -25.47 4.81 -14.44
C ILE A 224 -25.20 6.23 -14.93
N TYR A 225 -24.16 6.86 -14.39
CA TYR A 225 -23.82 8.22 -14.74
C TYR A 225 -23.18 8.32 -16.13
N ASP A 226 -23.59 9.34 -16.87
CA ASP A 226 -22.91 9.74 -18.10
C ASP A 226 -21.54 10.38 -17.82
N ARG A 227 -20.76 10.57 -18.88
CA ARG A 227 -19.41 11.16 -18.79
C ARG A 227 -19.41 12.55 -18.14
N SER A 228 -20.41 13.39 -18.43
CA SER A 228 -20.51 14.75 -17.90
C SER A 228 -20.73 14.75 -16.38
N SER A 229 -21.61 13.89 -15.91
CA SER A 229 -21.96 13.70 -14.50
C SER A 229 -20.77 13.15 -13.71
N ILE A 230 -20.04 12.16 -14.27
CA ILE A 230 -18.81 11.66 -13.67
C ILE A 230 -17.77 12.77 -13.57
N LYS A 231 -17.54 13.52 -14.65
CA LYS A 231 -16.60 14.64 -14.67
C LYS A 231 -16.95 15.67 -13.59
N SER A 232 -18.19 16.14 -13.55
CA SER A 232 -18.65 17.10 -12.54
C SER A 232 -18.40 16.63 -11.11
N LYS A 233 -18.71 15.35 -10.80
CA LYS A 233 -18.47 14.77 -9.47
C LYS A 233 -16.99 14.72 -9.10
N LEU A 234 -16.10 14.32 -10.02
CA LEU A 234 -14.66 14.27 -9.73
C LEU A 234 -14.08 15.68 -9.54
N TYR A 235 -14.53 16.67 -10.30
CA TYR A 235 -14.13 18.07 -10.13
C TYR A 235 -14.59 18.64 -8.78
N GLU A 236 -15.79 18.29 -8.33
CA GLU A 236 -16.29 18.69 -7.01
C GLU A 236 -15.37 18.19 -5.88
N LEU A 237 -14.87 16.95 -5.97
CA LEU A 237 -13.91 16.41 -5.01
C LEU A 237 -12.61 17.22 -4.99
N TYR A 238 -12.08 17.57 -6.17
CA TYR A 238 -10.87 18.36 -6.28
C TYR A 238 -11.06 19.76 -5.67
N GLN A 239 -12.15 20.44 -6.00
CA GLN A 239 -12.49 21.76 -5.46
C GLN A 239 -12.65 21.76 -3.93
N LYS A 240 -13.16 20.66 -3.37
CA LYS A 240 -13.28 20.45 -1.91
C LYS A 240 -11.98 20.05 -1.23
N GLY A 241 -10.90 19.80 -1.99
CA GLY A 241 -9.64 19.31 -1.45
C GLY A 241 -9.71 17.86 -0.97
N GLU A 242 -10.63 17.05 -1.49
CA GLU A 242 -10.79 15.63 -1.12
C GLU A 242 -9.76 14.73 -1.82
N LEU A 243 -8.48 15.08 -1.68
CA LEU A 243 -7.35 14.44 -2.38
C LEU A 243 -7.22 12.95 -2.05
N ALA A 244 -7.63 12.52 -0.84
CA ALA A 244 -7.67 11.12 -0.46
C ALA A 244 -8.59 10.30 -1.37
N LYS A 245 -9.78 10.83 -1.72
CA LYS A 245 -10.70 10.15 -2.61
C LYS A 245 -10.12 10.06 -4.02
N LEU A 246 -9.54 11.14 -4.54
CA LEU A 246 -8.90 11.16 -5.87
C LEU A 246 -7.73 10.19 -5.97
N ALA A 247 -6.88 10.12 -4.94
CA ALA A 247 -5.76 9.19 -4.87
C ALA A 247 -6.24 7.73 -4.85
N VAL A 248 -7.27 7.42 -4.05
CA VAL A 248 -7.85 6.07 -3.98
C VAL A 248 -8.52 5.69 -5.31
N ILE A 249 -9.24 6.59 -5.97
CA ILE A 249 -9.83 6.35 -7.30
C ILE A 249 -8.73 6.08 -8.32
N LYS A 250 -7.68 6.92 -8.38
CA LYS A 250 -6.54 6.74 -9.30
C LYS A 250 -5.90 5.37 -9.10
N ARG A 251 -5.66 4.97 -7.85
CA ARG A 251 -5.10 3.65 -7.54
C ARG A 251 -6.04 2.52 -7.95
N SER A 252 -7.34 2.64 -7.65
CA SER A 252 -8.36 1.63 -7.94
C SER A 252 -8.61 1.42 -9.44
N LEU A 253 -8.12 2.31 -10.31
CA LEU A 253 -8.09 2.12 -11.77
C LEU A 253 -6.91 1.24 -12.25
N SER A 254 -5.96 0.95 -11.37
CA SER A 254 -4.75 0.19 -11.72
C SER A 254 -4.61 -1.09 -10.91
N THR A 255 -4.87 -1.03 -9.59
CA THR A 255 -4.69 -2.16 -8.67
C THR A 255 -5.50 -1.95 -7.39
N ARG A 256 -5.82 -3.05 -6.70
CA ARG A 256 -6.41 -3.04 -5.35
C ARG A 256 -5.45 -3.47 -4.25
N GLU A 257 -4.19 -3.71 -4.58
CA GLU A 257 -3.18 -4.04 -3.59
C GLU A 257 -3.06 -2.92 -2.54
N ALA A 258 -2.65 -3.27 -1.33
CA ALA A 258 -2.43 -2.28 -0.28
C ALA A 258 -1.41 -1.22 -0.73
N SER A 259 -1.66 0.05 -0.40
CA SER A 259 -0.69 1.13 -0.61
C SER A 259 -0.11 1.57 0.72
N GLU A 260 1.15 1.21 0.97
CA GLU A 260 1.89 1.69 2.14
C GLU A 260 1.99 3.22 2.11
N PHE A 261 2.32 3.78 0.94
CA PHE A 261 2.48 5.22 0.76
C PHE A 261 1.20 5.99 1.05
N LEU A 262 0.05 5.61 0.47
CA LEU A 262 -1.23 6.28 0.78
C LEU A 262 -1.62 6.07 2.24
N SER A 263 -1.34 4.90 2.81
CA SER A 263 -1.63 4.64 4.22
C SER A 263 -0.88 5.58 5.14
N GLN A 264 0.43 5.76 4.90
CA GLN A 264 1.28 6.64 5.69
C GLN A 264 1.03 8.12 5.39
N PHE A 265 0.63 8.47 4.17
CA PHE A 265 0.27 9.84 3.81
C PHE A 265 -0.95 10.29 4.63
N PHE A 266 -2.00 9.48 4.65
CA PHE A 266 -3.26 9.81 5.34
C PHE A 266 -3.32 9.32 6.80
N GLY A 267 -2.31 8.59 7.28
CA GLY A 267 -2.23 8.09 8.65
C GLY A 267 -3.27 7.01 8.99
N LYS A 268 -3.74 6.27 7.99
CA LYS A 268 -4.78 5.23 8.13
C LYS A 268 -4.41 3.99 7.31
N PRO A 269 -4.77 2.77 7.74
CA PRO A 269 -4.61 1.59 6.89
C PRO A 269 -5.33 1.75 5.54
N TYR A 270 -4.73 1.27 4.46
CA TYR A 270 -5.32 1.38 3.12
C TYR A 270 -6.73 0.77 3.02
N GLU A 271 -6.98 -0.32 3.74
CA GLU A 271 -8.31 -0.93 3.80
C GLU A 271 -9.36 0.01 4.41
N GLN A 272 -8.98 0.78 5.44
CA GLN A 272 -9.85 1.80 6.02
C GLN A 272 -10.13 2.91 5.00
N LEU A 273 -9.11 3.36 4.24
CA LEU A 273 -9.31 4.31 3.14
C LEU A 273 -10.28 3.75 2.10
N CYS A 274 -10.15 2.48 1.71
CA CYS A 274 -11.07 1.84 0.77
C CYS A 274 -12.53 1.82 1.25
N ASN A 275 -12.75 1.66 2.56
CA ASN A 275 -14.09 1.66 3.15
C ASN A 275 -14.68 3.06 3.26
N GLU A 276 -13.85 4.09 3.51
CA GLU A 276 -14.28 5.49 3.62
C GLU A 276 -14.54 6.15 2.25
N VAL A 277 -13.83 5.74 1.20
CA VAL A 277 -14.03 6.27 -0.16
C VAL A 277 -15.22 5.58 -0.82
N VAL A 278 -16.40 6.18 -0.60
CA VAL A 278 -17.66 5.81 -1.24
C VAL A 278 -18.18 6.99 -2.05
N ILE A 279 -18.38 6.77 -3.34
CA ILE A 279 -19.09 7.69 -4.23
C ILE A 279 -20.11 6.85 -4.97
N GLU A 280 -21.39 7.14 -4.72
CA GLU A 280 -22.52 6.43 -5.29
C GLU A 280 -22.34 6.20 -6.79
N SER A 281 -22.58 4.97 -7.25
CA SER A 281 -22.45 4.51 -8.63
C SER A 281 -21.06 4.69 -9.29
N ILE A 282 -20.03 5.13 -8.57
CA ILE A 282 -18.66 5.33 -9.09
C ILE A 282 -17.68 4.38 -8.43
N ILE A 283 -17.56 4.43 -7.10
CA ILE A 283 -16.57 3.65 -6.35
C ILE A 283 -17.11 3.25 -4.98
N ARG A 284 -16.82 2.01 -4.57
CA ARG A 284 -17.06 1.53 -3.21
C ARG A 284 -16.07 0.42 -2.86
N LYS A 285 -15.50 0.43 -1.66
CA LYS A 285 -14.52 -0.59 -1.21
C LYS A 285 -13.35 -0.77 -2.20
N CYS A 286 -12.88 0.33 -2.79
CA CYS A 286 -11.88 0.36 -3.86
C CYS A 286 -12.25 -0.44 -5.14
N PHE A 287 -13.53 -0.66 -5.40
CA PHE A 287 -14.01 -1.15 -6.69
C PHE A 287 -14.64 -0.01 -7.47
N ILE A 288 -14.07 0.31 -8.62
CA ILE A 288 -14.69 1.22 -9.59
C ILE A 288 -15.83 0.47 -10.28
N ASN A 289 -17.00 1.08 -10.36
CA ASN A 289 -18.15 0.50 -11.06
C ASN A 289 -17.79 0.23 -12.53
N PRO A 290 -17.80 -1.04 -13.00
CA PRO A 290 -17.44 -1.40 -14.38
C PRO A 290 -18.26 -0.68 -15.43
N LEU A 291 -19.51 -0.33 -15.12
CA LEU A 291 -20.44 0.30 -16.05
C LEU A 291 -20.07 1.75 -16.39
N VAL A 292 -19.25 2.40 -15.55
CA VAL A 292 -18.77 3.78 -15.76
C VAL A 292 -17.23 3.86 -15.78
N TYR A 293 -16.55 2.73 -15.82
CA TYR A 293 -15.10 2.63 -15.64
C TYR A 293 -14.30 3.54 -16.60
N GLU A 294 -14.60 3.47 -17.90
CA GLU A 294 -13.91 4.31 -18.89
C GLU A 294 -14.20 5.79 -18.71
N HIS A 295 -15.44 6.16 -18.34
CA HIS A 295 -15.77 7.56 -18.06
C HIS A 295 -14.98 8.08 -16.85
N VAL A 296 -14.82 7.27 -15.80
CA VAL A 296 -14.01 7.63 -14.62
C VAL A 296 -12.54 7.78 -15.00
N LYS A 297 -12.00 6.84 -15.78
CA LYS A 297 -10.61 6.87 -16.24
C LYS A 297 -10.32 8.11 -17.08
N GLU A 298 -11.17 8.42 -18.07
CA GLU A 298 -11.04 9.60 -18.93
C GLU A 298 -11.17 10.89 -18.12
N ALA A 299 -12.22 11.01 -17.30
CA ALA A 299 -12.47 12.22 -16.52
C ALA A 299 -11.37 12.47 -15.48
N LEU A 300 -10.85 11.42 -14.84
CA LEU A 300 -9.74 11.56 -13.89
C LEU A 300 -8.43 11.95 -14.60
N TYR A 301 -8.19 11.44 -15.81
CA TYR A 301 -7.03 11.83 -16.61
C TYR A 301 -7.09 13.31 -17.03
N GLU A 302 -8.25 13.78 -17.49
CA GLU A 302 -8.47 15.20 -17.80
C GLU A 302 -8.24 16.08 -16.56
N LEU A 303 -8.87 15.73 -15.43
CA LEU A 303 -8.74 16.46 -14.17
C LEU A 303 -7.29 16.46 -13.65
N TYR A 304 -6.58 15.35 -13.78
CA TYR A 304 -5.19 15.25 -13.38
C TYR A 304 -4.30 16.23 -14.13
N ASN A 305 -4.47 16.33 -15.45
CA ASN A 305 -3.67 17.24 -16.28
C ASN A 305 -3.98 18.71 -15.97
N GLU A 306 -5.25 19.04 -15.70
CA GLU A 306 -5.65 20.39 -15.30
C GLU A 306 -5.05 20.77 -13.94
N ALA A 307 -5.23 19.93 -12.92
CA ALA A 307 -4.68 20.14 -11.58
C ALA A 307 -3.14 20.20 -11.57
N LEU A 308 -2.49 19.35 -12.38
CA LEU A 308 -1.04 19.38 -12.59
C LEU A 308 -0.59 20.70 -13.20
N SER A 309 -1.30 21.20 -14.21
CA SER A 309 -1.00 22.49 -14.86
C SER A 309 -1.13 23.66 -13.89
N GLU A 310 -2.16 23.66 -13.03
CA GLU A 310 -2.33 24.65 -11.97
C GLU A 310 -1.15 24.64 -10.99
N LEU A 311 -0.78 23.45 -10.51
CA LEU A 311 0.33 23.26 -9.57
C LEU A 311 1.67 23.69 -10.17
N ILE A 312 1.96 23.27 -11.41
CA ILE A 312 3.19 23.68 -12.12
C ILE A 312 3.22 25.19 -12.31
N THR A 313 2.10 25.80 -12.69
CA THR A 313 2.02 27.25 -12.93
C THR A 313 2.36 28.05 -11.68
N MET A 314 1.87 27.60 -10.51
CA MET A 314 2.19 28.21 -9.22
C MET A 314 3.70 28.28 -8.96
N PHE A 315 4.43 27.18 -9.16
CA PHE A 315 5.88 27.15 -8.94
C PHE A 315 6.66 27.81 -10.07
N LYS A 316 6.22 27.67 -11.32
CA LYS A 316 6.87 28.27 -12.50
C LYS A 316 6.95 29.79 -12.38
N ASN A 317 5.91 30.44 -11.87
CA ASN A 317 5.90 31.90 -11.68
C ASN A 317 6.95 32.32 -10.65
N VAL A 318 7.06 31.60 -9.53
CA VAL A 318 8.07 31.83 -8.48
C VAL A 318 9.49 31.79 -9.04
N PHE A 319 9.83 30.77 -9.83
CA PHE A 319 11.17 30.65 -10.41
C PHE A 319 11.46 31.71 -11.48
N LYS A 320 10.45 32.08 -12.29
CA LYS A 320 10.60 33.14 -13.29
C LYS A 320 10.84 34.51 -12.66
N GLU A 321 10.14 34.84 -11.58
CA GLU A 321 10.35 36.08 -10.82
C GLU A 321 11.75 36.18 -10.23
N GLU A 322 12.32 35.04 -9.84
CA GLU A 322 13.71 34.94 -9.38
C GLU A 322 14.74 34.87 -10.54
N GLY A 323 14.29 35.00 -11.80
CA GLY A 323 15.13 35.06 -12.99
C GLY A 323 15.64 33.71 -13.50
N TYR A 324 14.97 32.61 -13.19
CA TYR A 324 15.26 31.28 -13.76
C TYR A 324 14.49 31.05 -15.06
N SER A 325 15.10 30.30 -15.97
CA SER A 325 14.41 29.69 -17.10
C SER A 325 13.73 28.40 -16.66
N VAL A 326 12.47 28.19 -17.07
CA VAL A 326 11.68 27.01 -16.69
C VAL A 326 11.11 26.33 -17.92
N SER A 327 11.47 25.06 -18.13
CA SER A 327 10.91 24.19 -19.17
C SER A 327 10.25 22.97 -18.52
N CYS A 328 9.03 22.60 -18.94
CA CYS A 328 8.26 21.53 -18.32
C CYS A 328 7.80 20.50 -19.36
N PHE A 329 7.85 19.22 -18.99
CA PHE A 329 7.45 18.08 -19.80
C PHE A 329 6.60 17.13 -18.94
N GLY A 330 5.28 17.14 -19.15
CA GLY A 330 4.36 16.35 -18.32
C GLY A 330 4.48 16.73 -16.84
N GLU A 331 4.85 15.76 -16.00
CA GLU A 331 4.92 15.89 -14.55
C GLU A 331 6.20 16.55 -14.03
N TYR A 332 7.20 16.82 -14.88
CA TYR A 332 8.47 17.38 -14.41
C TYR A 332 8.88 18.67 -15.11
N CYS A 333 9.57 19.53 -14.37
CA CYS A 333 10.18 20.75 -14.89
C CYS A 333 11.69 20.78 -14.65
N ILE A 334 12.41 21.33 -15.62
CA ILE A 334 13.83 21.65 -15.57
C ILE A 334 13.94 23.17 -15.41
N ILE A 335 14.63 23.59 -14.34
CA ILE A 335 14.80 24.98 -13.95
C ILE A 335 16.29 25.32 -14.00
N THR A 336 16.66 26.34 -14.76
CA THR A 336 18.08 26.67 -15.02
C THR A 336 18.36 28.17 -14.88
N LYS A 337 19.53 28.49 -14.33
CA LYS A 337 20.06 29.84 -14.24
C LYS A 337 21.56 29.78 -14.04
N THR A 338 22.35 30.34 -14.95
CA THR A 338 23.82 30.36 -14.82
C THR A 338 24.23 31.31 -13.68
N PRO A 339 25.19 30.94 -12.80
CA PRO A 339 26.02 29.73 -12.77
C PRO A 339 25.50 28.61 -11.84
N PHE A 340 24.23 28.62 -11.46
CA PHE A 340 23.64 27.65 -10.53
C PHE A 340 23.41 26.28 -11.16
N ARG A 341 23.34 25.24 -10.31
CA ARG A 341 23.00 23.88 -10.74
C ARG A 341 21.56 23.82 -11.25
N PRO A 342 21.27 23.00 -12.28
CA PRO A 342 19.90 22.81 -12.74
C PRO A 342 19.06 22.14 -11.64
N MET A 343 17.79 22.53 -11.54
CA MET A 343 16.82 21.90 -10.65
C MET A 343 15.81 21.08 -11.46
N TYR A 344 15.58 19.84 -11.05
CA TYR A 344 14.59 18.93 -11.61
C TYR A 344 13.51 18.71 -10.57
N ILE A 345 12.30 19.19 -10.85
CA ILE A 345 11.18 19.14 -9.92
C ILE A 345 10.04 18.36 -10.57
N TYR A 346 9.61 17.29 -9.90
CA TYR A 346 8.41 16.52 -10.24
C TYR A 346 7.20 17.06 -9.48
N PHE A 347 6.04 17.09 -10.12
CA PHE A 347 4.80 17.64 -9.59
C PHE A 347 3.68 16.61 -9.64
N TYR A 348 2.95 16.47 -8.54
CA TYR A 348 1.82 15.58 -8.40
C TYR A 348 0.63 16.32 -7.76
N PRO A 349 -0.52 16.45 -8.44
CA PRO A 349 -1.69 17.17 -7.94
C PRO A 349 -2.42 16.44 -6.81
N TRP A 350 -2.03 15.21 -6.48
CA TRP A 350 -2.44 14.48 -5.28
C TRP A 350 -1.47 13.32 -5.02
N PRO A 351 -1.54 12.68 -3.84
CA PRO A 351 -0.65 11.58 -3.50
C PRO A 351 -0.76 10.40 -4.48
N VAL A 352 0.37 9.95 -4.99
CA VAL A 352 0.50 8.79 -5.87
C VAL A 352 1.68 7.93 -5.42
N ASP A 353 1.51 6.61 -5.50
CA ASP A 353 2.47 5.64 -4.96
C ASP A 353 3.38 5.02 -6.02
N MET A 354 2.99 5.08 -7.29
CA MET A 354 3.85 4.70 -8.43
C MET A 354 4.54 5.95 -8.99
N LEU A 355 5.77 6.18 -8.50
CA LEU A 355 6.65 7.24 -8.98
C LEU A 355 7.76 6.65 -9.85
N THR A 356 7.93 7.22 -11.04
CA THR A 356 9.07 6.88 -11.91
C THR A 356 9.94 8.13 -12.06
N LEU A 357 10.99 8.20 -11.27
CA LEU A 357 11.88 9.37 -11.19
C LEU A 357 13.24 9.05 -11.80
N GLU A 358 13.71 9.93 -12.69
CA GLU A 358 14.98 9.81 -13.39
C GLU A 358 16.14 10.40 -12.58
N ASP A 359 17.24 9.66 -12.44
CA ASP A 359 18.37 10.11 -11.64
C ASP A 359 19.28 11.07 -12.42
N PHE A 360 19.23 12.35 -12.08
CA PHE A 360 20.08 13.40 -12.66
C PHE A 360 21.28 13.69 -11.76
N ALA A 361 22.46 13.22 -12.16
CA ALA A 361 23.70 13.48 -11.43
C ALA A 361 24.06 14.97 -11.44
N GLY A 362 24.49 15.51 -10.29
CA GLY A 362 24.91 16.91 -10.17
C GLY A 362 23.78 17.94 -10.24
N ALA A 363 22.52 17.52 -10.16
CA ALA A 363 21.36 18.39 -10.19
C ALA A 363 20.62 18.42 -8.83
N VAL A 364 19.92 19.53 -8.57
CA VAL A 364 19.00 19.64 -7.43
C VAL A 364 17.73 18.89 -7.79
N LYS A 365 17.28 17.96 -6.95
CA LYS A 365 16.11 17.11 -7.25
C LYS A 365 15.03 17.31 -6.20
N ALA A 366 13.79 17.50 -6.63
CA ALA A 366 12.66 17.63 -5.72
C ALA A 366 11.38 16.99 -6.27
N ILE A 367 10.48 16.66 -5.36
CA ILE A 367 9.15 16.16 -5.63
C ILE A 367 8.18 17.06 -4.87
N VAL A 368 7.19 17.59 -5.58
CA VAL A 368 6.12 18.43 -5.04
C VAL A 368 4.83 17.63 -5.14
N ILE A 369 4.20 17.34 -4.01
CA ILE A 369 2.90 16.66 -3.95
C ILE A 369 1.90 17.60 -3.28
N GLN A 370 0.73 17.77 -3.89
CA GLN A 370 -0.36 18.52 -3.27
C GLN A 370 -1.02 17.70 -2.14
N GLY A 371 -1.29 18.39 -1.03
CA GLY A 371 -1.81 17.83 0.21
C GLY A 371 -0.74 17.74 1.30
N ILE A 372 -1.13 17.96 2.55
CA ILE A 372 -0.23 17.84 3.72
C ILE A 372 -0.39 16.44 4.34
N PRO A 373 0.67 15.63 4.40
CA PRO A 373 0.60 14.30 5.00
C PRO A 373 0.65 14.32 6.53
N THR A 374 0.39 13.18 7.14
CA THR A 374 0.70 12.92 8.56
C THR A 374 2.19 12.59 8.77
N GLN A 375 2.68 12.61 10.01
CA GLN A 375 4.09 12.31 10.33
C GLN A 375 4.54 10.91 9.88
N SER A 376 3.62 9.94 9.74
CA SER A 376 3.97 8.58 9.29
C SER A 376 4.55 8.54 7.89
N ILE A 377 4.35 9.56 7.04
CA ILE A 377 4.94 9.62 5.71
C ILE A 377 6.47 9.54 5.72
N LEU A 378 7.11 9.98 6.80
CA LEU A 378 8.57 9.91 6.96
C LEU A 378 9.08 8.46 7.04
N GLN A 379 8.19 7.51 7.32
CA GLN A 379 8.48 6.08 7.36
C GLN A 379 8.30 5.41 5.99
N ALA A 380 7.77 6.11 4.98
CA ALA A 380 7.49 5.53 3.68
C ALA A 380 8.73 5.06 2.95
N GLN A 381 8.72 3.80 2.52
CA GLN A 381 9.83 3.20 1.77
C GLN A 381 10.15 3.98 0.50
N VAL A 382 9.14 4.41 -0.25
CA VAL A 382 9.31 5.23 -1.46
C VAL A 382 10.01 6.55 -1.13
N LEU A 383 9.60 7.22 -0.06
CA LEU A 383 10.21 8.48 0.38
C LEU A 383 11.67 8.28 0.81
N GLN A 384 11.95 7.23 1.59
CA GLN A 384 13.32 6.92 2.04
C GLN A 384 14.23 6.54 0.88
N SER A 385 13.74 5.70 -0.04
CA SER A 385 14.45 5.27 -1.24
C SER A 385 14.85 6.46 -2.11
N TYR A 386 13.90 7.32 -2.50
CA TYR A 386 14.22 8.50 -3.31
C TYR A 386 14.97 9.60 -2.54
N GLY A 387 14.72 9.75 -1.22
CA GLY A 387 15.49 10.65 -0.37
C GLY A 387 16.98 10.28 -0.30
N SER A 388 17.30 8.97 -0.28
CA SER A 388 18.68 8.46 -0.36
C SER A 388 19.35 8.75 -1.72
N ARG A 389 18.55 8.94 -2.77
CA ARG A 389 19.01 9.37 -4.10
C ARG A 389 19.08 10.90 -4.23
N GLY A 390 18.77 11.65 -3.17
CA GLY A 390 18.88 13.11 -3.14
C GLY A 390 17.64 13.85 -3.64
N TYR A 391 16.45 13.24 -3.63
CA TYR A 391 15.20 13.97 -3.87
C TYR A 391 14.69 14.60 -2.59
N LEU A 392 14.47 15.91 -2.61
CA LEU A 392 13.72 16.62 -1.57
C LEU A 392 12.21 16.39 -1.73
N TRP A 393 11.53 16.01 -0.66
CA TRP A 393 10.07 15.91 -0.66
C TRP A 393 9.43 17.18 -0.10
N LEU A 394 8.55 17.77 -0.91
CA LEU A 394 7.79 18.98 -0.64
C LEU A 394 6.30 18.66 -0.73
N PHE A 395 5.56 18.97 0.31
CA PHE A 395 4.12 18.80 0.39
C PHE A 395 3.45 20.17 0.40
N VAL A 396 2.55 20.45 -0.53
CA VAL A 396 2.01 21.80 -0.73
C VAL A 396 0.52 21.85 -0.49
N GLU A 397 0.08 22.88 0.24
CA GLU A 397 -1.32 23.24 0.38
C GLU A 397 -1.44 24.76 0.34
N LYS A 398 -2.10 25.27 -0.70
CA LYS A 398 -2.26 26.72 -0.94
C LYS A 398 -0.88 27.41 -0.94
N ASN A 399 -0.60 28.29 0.02
CA ASN A 399 0.64 29.04 0.16
C ASN A 399 1.64 28.41 1.15
N LYS A 400 1.37 27.20 1.64
CA LYS A 400 2.20 26.50 2.61
C LYS A 400 2.92 25.33 1.93
N VAL A 401 4.21 25.20 2.22
CA VAL A 401 5.04 24.07 1.79
C VAL A 401 5.66 23.41 3.02
N VAL A 402 5.34 22.14 3.23
CA VAL A 402 5.88 21.29 4.29
C VAL A 402 7.01 20.42 3.72
N ILE A 403 8.16 20.46 4.35
CA ILE A 403 9.39 19.78 3.91
C ILE A 403 9.58 18.51 4.74
N ALA A 404 9.81 17.36 4.09
CA ALA A 404 10.22 16.15 4.80
C ALA A 404 11.70 16.24 5.19
N LEU A 405 11.98 16.50 6.47
CA LEU A 405 13.34 16.81 6.95
C LEU A 405 14.36 15.71 6.67
N ASN A 406 13.95 14.44 6.76
CA ASN A 406 14.80 13.27 6.51
C ASN A 406 15.24 13.13 5.04
N THR A 407 14.73 13.97 4.14
CA THR A 407 15.12 14.02 2.71
C THR A 407 15.94 15.27 2.37
N TYR A 408 16.10 16.20 3.31
CA TYR A 408 16.84 17.43 3.09
C TYR A 408 18.36 17.22 3.13
N ARG A 409 19.06 17.85 2.18
CA ARG A 409 20.52 17.93 2.10
C ARG A 409 20.88 19.38 1.87
N HIS A 410 21.68 19.96 2.76
CA HIS A 410 22.00 21.39 2.69
C HIS A 410 22.71 21.75 1.39
N GLU A 411 23.73 20.97 1.06
CA GLU A 411 24.54 21.15 -0.14
C GLU A 411 23.69 21.16 -1.40
N ASP A 412 22.63 20.35 -1.49
CA ASP A 412 21.79 20.22 -2.68
C ASP A 412 20.61 21.19 -2.69
N HIS A 413 19.91 21.34 -1.57
CA HIS A 413 18.57 21.92 -1.56
C HIS A 413 18.49 23.36 -1.04
N TYR A 414 19.60 23.91 -0.52
CA TYR A 414 19.60 25.24 0.08
C TYR A 414 19.06 26.33 -0.86
N GLU A 415 19.51 26.34 -2.10
CA GLU A 415 19.10 27.33 -3.09
C GLU A 415 17.60 27.26 -3.39
N LEU A 416 17.09 26.04 -3.62
CA LEU A 416 15.67 25.79 -3.85
C LEU A 416 14.82 26.31 -2.68
N LEU A 417 15.16 25.96 -1.44
CA LEU A 417 14.40 26.41 -0.28
C LEU A 417 14.52 27.92 -0.05
N ASN A 418 15.66 28.53 -0.38
CA ASN A 418 15.87 29.98 -0.28
C ASN A 418 15.02 30.76 -1.28
N ILE A 419 14.70 30.17 -2.44
CA ILE A 419 13.72 30.71 -3.40
C ILE A 419 12.31 30.55 -2.82
N LEU A 420 11.94 29.33 -2.45
CA LEU A 420 10.57 29.02 -2.01
C LEU A 420 10.16 29.82 -0.77
N LYS A 421 11.06 30.06 0.20
CA LYS A 421 10.73 30.81 1.42
C LYS A 421 10.31 32.26 1.21
N LYS A 422 10.62 32.85 0.04
CA LYS A 422 10.20 34.22 -0.31
C LYS A 422 8.73 34.28 -0.73
N HIS A 423 8.19 33.14 -1.16
CA HIS A 423 6.87 33.03 -1.81
C HIS A 423 5.89 32.14 -1.04
N PHE A 424 6.41 31.22 -0.23
CA PHE A 424 5.64 30.24 0.53
C PHE A 424 5.98 30.27 2.02
N ALA A 425 4.99 29.95 2.86
CA ALA A 425 5.21 29.62 4.25
C ALA A 425 5.83 28.23 4.34
N LEU A 426 7.12 28.17 4.69
CA LEU A 426 7.83 26.91 4.84
C LEU A 426 7.67 26.34 6.25
N GLU A 427 7.30 25.08 6.31
CA GLU A 427 7.27 24.27 7.53
C GLU A 427 8.10 23.01 7.34
N VAL A 428 8.54 22.41 8.44
CA VAL A 428 9.37 21.21 8.43
C VAL A 428 8.67 20.10 9.21
N MET A 429 8.54 18.94 8.57
CA MET A 429 8.03 17.71 9.17
C MET A 429 9.19 16.81 9.58
N GLY A 430 9.14 16.24 10.79
CA GLY A 430 10.21 15.40 11.35
C GLY A 430 11.20 16.13 12.27
N SER A 431 10.92 17.37 12.65
CA SER A 431 11.70 18.18 13.59
C SER A 431 11.29 17.99 15.06
N GLY A 432 10.22 17.23 15.33
CA GLY A 432 9.79 16.83 16.66
C GLY A 432 9.88 15.32 16.82
N LEU A 433 10.61 14.88 17.87
CA LEU A 433 10.65 13.53 18.43
C LEU A 433 10.64 12.42 17.36
N ILE A 434 11.82 11.98 16.93
CA ILE A 434 11.95 10.70 16.23
C ILE A 434 11.63 9.61 17.26
N PRO A 435 10.49 8.89 17.18
CA PRO A 435 10.35 7.63 17.87
C PRO A 435 11.02 6.62 16.94
N LYS A 436 12.29 6.32 17.18
CA LYS A 436 12.91 5.13 16.58
C LYS A 436 13.59 4.35 17.68
N GLU A 437 13.16 3.10 17.77
CA GLU A 437 13.79 2.00 18.48
C GLU A 437 15.28 2.24 18.62
N ILE A 438 15.75 2.34 19.87
CA ILE A 438 17.17 2.27 20.20
C ILE A 438 17.62 0.91 19.69
N LYS A 439 18.25 0.89 18.51
CA LYS A 439 18.79 -0.36 17.97
C LYS A 439 19.95 -0.73 18.88
N ARG A 440 19.84 -1.86 19.56
CA ARG A 440 20.97 -2.53 20.17
C ARG A 440 22.00 -2.79 19.07
N LEU A 441 23.11 -2.05 19.06
CA LEU A 441 24.20 -2.18 18.09
C LEU A 441 25.23 -3.21 18.56
N GLY A 442 24.93 -3.90 19.66
CA GLY A 442 25.78 -4.94 20.24
C GLY A 442 26.86 -4.39 21.17
N ALA A 443 26.72 -3.15 21.63
CA ALA A 443 27.64 -2.54 22.58
C ALA A 443 27.58 -3.24 23.94
N LYS A 444 28.68 -3.24 24.68
CA LYS A 444 28.73 -3.86 26.02
C LYS A 444 27.87 -3.11 27.04
N ASP A 445 27.77 -1.79 26.92
CA ASP A 445 26.94 -0.96 27.81
C ASP A 445 25.75 -0.32 27.06
N ILE A 446 24.62 -0.21 27.76
CA ILE A 446 23.40 0.37 27.22
C ILE A 446 23.54 1.87 26.90
N LEU A 447 24.39 2.60 27.63
CA LEU A 447 24.68 4.01 27.36
C LEU A 447 25.46 4.16 26.04
N GLU A 448 26.31 3.20 25.71
CA GLU A 448 27.06 3.19 24.44
C GLU A 448 26.11 3.01 23.26
N ASP A 449 25.17 2.06 23.35
CA ASP A 449 24.11 1.88 22.35
C ASP A 449 23.27 3.16 22.16
N VAL A 450 22.98 3.88 23.25
CA VAL A 450 22.26 5.17 23.20
C VAL A 450 23.07 6.22 22.46
N VAL A 451 24.34 6.42 22.83
CA VAL A 451 25.22 7.42 22.21
C VAL A 451 25.47 7.08 20.74
N ALA A 452 25.70 5.81 20.44
CA ALA A 452 25.84 5.28 19.09
C ALA A 452 24.59 5.53 18.25
N SER A 453 23.41 5.22 18.80
CA SER A 453 22.13 5.48 18.13
C SER A 453 21.90 6.98 17.89
N ALA A 454 22.25 7.84 18.84
CA ALA A 454 22.11 9.28 18.71
C ALA A 454 23.01 9.84 17.60
N LEU A 455 24.28 9.45 17.57
CA LEU A 455 25.21 9.84 16.51
C LEU A 455 24.80 9.28 15.15
N LYS A 456 24.32 8.03 15.09
CA LYS A 456 23.80 7.42 13.85
C LYS A 456 22.61 8.20 13.30
N SER A 457 21.69 8.64 14.17
CA SER A 457 20.57 9.50 13.78
C SER A 457 20.99 10.88 13.26
N LEU A 458 22.20 11.34 13.62
CA LEU A 458 22.82 12.57 13.12
C LEU A 458 23.66 12.34 11.84
N GLY A 459 23.59 11.12 11.28
CA GLY A 459 24.18 10.75 9.99
C GLY A 459 25.64 10.33 10.06
N PHE A 460 26.12 9.85 11.21
CA PHE A 460 27.44 9.26 11.36
C PHE A 460 27.41 7.74 11.10
N TYR A 461 28.48 7.22 10.52
CA TYR A 461 28.80 5.79 10.54
C TYR A 461 29.41 5.45 11.89
N ILE A 462 28.89 4.41 12.55
CA ILE A 462 29.22 4.11 13.95
C ILE A 462 29.87 2.74 14.08
N THR A 463 30.93 2.69 14.90
CA THR A 463 31.53 1.47 15.44
C THR A 463 31.54 1.58 16.97
N VAL A 464 30.97 0.59 17.65
CA VAL A 464 31.00 0.48 19.12
C VAL A 464 32.12 -0.48 19.55
N ASP A 465 32.62 -0.37 20.78
CA ASP A 465 33.70 -1.21 21.33
C ASP A 465 34.95 -1.25 20.42
N TYR A 466 35.28 -0.12 19.79
CA TYR A 466 36.24 -0.10 18.70
C TYR A 466 37.68 -0.16 19.21
N ARG A 467 38.42 -1.22 18.85
CA ARG A 467 39.84 -1.37 19.20
C ARG A 467 40.74 -0.67 18.19
N ILE A 468 41.49 0.33 18.66
CA ILE A 468 42.39 1.14 17.85
C ILE A 468 43.83 0.94 18.32
N THR A 469 44.73 0.66 17.38
CA THR A 469 46.17 0.62 17.66
C THR A 469 46.73 2.04 17.79
N THR A 470 47.33 2.33 18.94
CA THR A 470 47.97 3.60 19.26
C THR A 470 49.26 3.83 18.46
N ARG A 471 49.85 5.01 18.61
CA ARG A 471 51.20 5.33 18.10
C ARG A 471 52.29 4.42 18.69
N ALA A 472 52.10 3.92 19.91
CA ALA A 472 53.05 3.06 20.60
C ALA A 472 52.87 1.56 20.29
N GLY A 473 51.91 1.20 19.42
CA GLY A 473 51.64 -0.19 19.04
C GLY A 473 50.79 -0.98 20.03
N THR A 474 50.26 -0.34 21.07
CA THR A 474 49.28 -0.93 21.99
C THR A 474 47.85 -0.73 21.47
N GLU A 475 46.90 -1.57 21.87
CA GLU A 475 45.47 -1.38 21.55
C GLU A 475 44.76 -0.63 22.68
N ILE A 476 43.90 0.32 22.30
CA ILE A 476 42.92 0.93 23.21
C ILE A 476 41.52 0.68 22.68
N GLU A 477 40.57 0.42 23.58
CA GLU A 477 39.15 0.31 23.26
C GLU A 477 38.49 1.69 23.36
N VAL A 478 37.64 2.00 22.37
CA VAL A 478 36.84 3.22 22.32
C VAL A 478 35.38 2.84 22.36
N ASP A 479 34.68 3.31 23.39
CA ASP A 479 33.28 2.98 23.66
C ASP A 479 32.39 3.23 22.42
N VAL A 480 32.46 4.44 21.82
CA VAL A 480 31.79 4.75 20.55
C VAL A 480 32.67 5.60 19.63
N TRP A 481 32.86 5.14 18.39
CA TRP A 481 33.57 5.83 17.32
C TRP A 481 32.62 6.20 16.18
N GLY A 482 32.54 7.48 15.85
CA GLY A 482 31.69 8.00 14.78
C GLY A 482 32.49 8.63 13.65
N GLU A 483 32.22 8.24 12.40
CA GLU A 483 32.81 8.84 11.20
C GLU A 483 31.74 9.45 10.30
N LYS A 484 32.01 10.63 9.75
CA LYS A 484 31.18 11.25 8.72
C LYS A 484 32.05 11.85 7.64
N SER A 485 31.80 11.49 6.39
CA SER A 485 32.48 12.11 5.25
C SER A 485 31.90 13.50 5.00
N ILE A 486 32.76 14.51 4.93
CA ILE A 486 32.41 15.89 4.61
C ILE A 486 33.36 16.34 3.50
N GLY A 487 32.90 16.30 2.25
CA GLY A 487 33.76 16.52 1.09
C GLY A 487 34.86 15.45 0.99
N ASP A 488 36.11 15.89 0.93
CA ASP A 488 37.32 15.05 0.92
C ASP A 488 37.85 14.72 2.34
N MET A 489 37.20 15.26 3.38
CA MET A 489 37.62 15.12 4.76
C MET A 489 36.77 14.08 5.51
N LYS A 490 37.42 13.30 6.38
CA LYS A 490 36.74 12.47 7.38
C LYS A 490 36.59 13.26 8.67
N PHE A 491 35.36 13.58 9.04
CA PHE A 491 35.06 14.14 10.36
C PHE A 491 34.82 12.99 11.35
N VAL A 492 35.48 13.07 12.50
CA VAL A 492 35.60 11.94 13.45
C VAL A 492 35.19 12.39 14.84
N VAL A 493 34.33 11.60 15.46
CA VAL A 493 33.81 11.76 16.81
C VAL A 493 34.29 10.59 17.67
N TYR A 494 34.92 10.91 18.78
CA TYR A 494 35.25 9.96 19.83
C TYR A 494 34.29 10.21 21.00
N ALA A 495 33.65 9.16 21.51
CA ALA A 495 32.82 9.26 22.70
C ALA A 495 33.20 8.18 23.71
N SER A 496 33.40 8.59 24.96
CA SER A 496 33.52 7.70 26.11
C SER A 496 32.27 7.77 26.99
N CYS A 497 31.74 6.60 27.36
CA CYS A 497 30.47 6.42 28.06
C CYS A 497 30.72 5.82 29.45
N LYS A 498 30.44 6.57 30.51
CA LYS A 498 30.63 6.14 31.91
C LYS A 498 29.28 5.98 32.60
N ASN A 499 28.64 4.82 32.40
CA ASN A 499 27.31 4.52 32.94
C ASN A 499 27.38 4.06 34.41
N TRP A 500 27.86 4.92 35.32
CA TRP A 500 28.18 4.56 36.70
C TRP A 500 27.21 5.19 37.71
N ASP A 501 27.05 4.53 38.86
CA ASP A 501 26.28 5.04 40.00
C ASP A 501 27.05 6.07 40.86
N ARG A 502 28.28 6.40 40.46
CA ARG A 502 29.15 7.38 41.13
C ARG A 502 29.57 8.48 40.16
N PRO A 503 29.83 9.71 40.66
CA PRO A 503 30.31 10.79 39.81
C PRO A 503 31.64 10.46 39.12
N VAL A 504 31.79 10.92 37.87
CA VAL A 504 33.08 10.88 37.18
C VAL A 504 34.02 11.91 37.80
N GLU A 505 35.25 11.48 38.11
CA GLU A 505 36.29 12.30 38.74
C GLU A 505 37.37 12.76 37.73
N VAL A 506 38.22 13.71 38.15
CA VAL A 506 39.29 14.32 37.34
C VAL A 506 40.26 13.28 36.78
N SER A 507 40.56 12.23 37.54
CA SER A 507 41.45 11.15 37.14
C SER A 507 40.99 10.46 35.85
N VAL A 508 39.68 10.19 35.74
CA VAL A 508 39.06 9.55 34.58
C VAL A 508 39.16 10.44 33.34
N VAL A 509 38.87 11.74 33.50
CA VAL A 509 38.97 12.71 32.40
C VAL A 509 40.40 12.79 31.86
N ARG A 510 41.40 12.83 32.75
CA ARG A 510 42.81 12.86 32.36
C ARG A 510 43.26 11.57 31.70
N GLU A 511 42.75 10.43 32.15
CA GLU A 511 43.01 9.14 31.53
C GLU A 511 42.48 9.10 30.09
N GLU A 512 41.21 9.46 29.86
CA GLU A 512 40.63 9.48 28.52
C GLU A 512 41.32 10.51 27.60
N PHE A 513 41.68 11.68 28.15
CA PHE A 513 42.48 12.65 27.41
C PHE A 513 43.84 12.06 26.98
N GLY A 514 44.54 11.40 27.90
CA GLY A 514 45.82 10.75 27.63
C GLY A 514 45.70 9.67 26.55
N ARG A 515 44.63 8.86 26.60
CA ARG A 515 44.32 7.85 25.57
C ARG A 515 44.14 8.47 24.19
N ILE A 516 43.38 9.57 24.10
CA ILE A 516 43.15 10.29 22.83
C ILE A 516 44.47 10.82 22.24
N LEU A 517 45.38 11.34 23.07
CA LEU A 517 46.69 11.82 22.60
C LEU A 517 47.59 10.72 22.04
N GLN A 518 47.35 9.46 22.41
CA GLN A 518 48.08 8.31 21.89
C GLN A 518 47.52 7.79 20.56
N LEU A 519 46.37 8.29 20.11
CA LEU A 519 45.78 7.89 18.82
C LEU A 519 46.63 8.38 17.64
N ARG A 520 46.69 7.59 16.57
CA ARG A 520 47.34 7.99 15.31
C ARG A 520 46.65 9.19 14.68
N TYR A 521 45.32 9.23 14.80
CA TYR A 521 44.48 10.31 14.31
C TYR A 521 43.71 10.93 15.48
N ILE A 522 43.80 12.25 15.64
CA ILE A 522 43.12 12.96 16.73
C ILE A 522 41.66 13.22 16.30
N PRO A 523 40.65 12.78 17.06
CA PRO A 523 39.25 13.07 16.79
C PRO A 523 38.95 14.57 16.81
N HIS A 524 38.01 15.00 15.98
CA HIS A 524 37.59 16.41 15.89
C HIS A 524 36.69 16.81 17.06
N VAL A 525 35.86 15.86 17.50
CA VAL A 525 35.00 16.03 18.66
C VAL A 525 35.30 14.90 19.63
N ARG A 526 35.48 15.29 20.90
CA ARG A 526 35.72 14.40 22.03
C ARG A 526 34.53 14.56 22.94
N ILE A 527 33.82 13.47 23.21
CA ILE A 527 32.61 13.48 24.03
C ILE A 527 32.88 12.59 25.24
N ILE A 528 32.44 13.05 26.41
CA ILE A 528 32.34 12.21 27.59
C ILE A 528 30.91 12.29 28.14
N VAL A 529 30.30 11.12 28.30
CA VAL A 529 28.89 10.98 28.69
C VAL A 529 28.83 10.21 30.01
N ALA A 530 28.13 10.75 31.00
CA ALA A 530 27.90 10.06 32.27
C ALA A 530 26.62 10.56 32.95
N PRO A 531 26.08 9.83 33.94
CA PRO A 531 24.98 10.33 34.78
C PRO A 531 25.33 11.63 35.49
N VAL A 532 26.49 11.65 36.15
CA VAL A 532 26.93 12.78 37.00
C VAL A 532 28.45 12.93 36.90
N PHE A 533 28.93 14.17 36.92
CA PHE A 533 30.36 14.49 37.07
C PHE A 533 30.60 15.30 38.34
N ALA A 534 31.76 15.10 38.98
CA ALA A 534 32.26 16.06 39.95
C ALA A 534 32.56 17.40 39.25
N GLU A 535 32.30 18.53 39.92
CA GLU A 535 32.46 19.85 39.30
C GLU A 535 33.90 20.09 38.80
N SER A 536 34.90 19.65 39.57
CA SER A 536 36.30 19.68 39.16
C SER A 536 36.57 18.85 37.90
N ALA A 537 35.87 17.72 37.72
CA ALA A 537 35.99 16.88 36.53
C ALA A 537 35.34 17.53 35.30
N LYS A 538 34.20 18.21 35.45
CA LYS A 538 33.58 19.00 34.36
C LYS A 538 34.53 20.09 33.88
N MET A 539 35.10 20.85 34.80
CA MET A 539 36.03 21.93 34.49
C MET A 539 37.30 21.39 33.80
N GLU A 540 37.84 20.28 34.28
CA GLU A 540 38.98 19.60 33.61
C GLU A 540 38.60 19.12 32.21
N ALA A 541 37.41 18.53 32.02
CA ALA A 541 36.97 18.01 30.73
C ALA A 541 36.81 19.14 29.70
N LEU A 542 36.15 20.23 30.10
CA LEU A 542 36.00 21.42 29.27
C LEU A 542 37.35 22.04 28.91
N ALA A 543 38.27 22.16 29.87
CA ALA A 543 39.63 22.69 29.64
C ALA A 543 40.42 21.85 28.62
N ASN A 544 40.14 20.54 28.54
CA ASN A 544 40.78 19.62 27.60
C ASN A 544 39.98 19.40 26.29
N GLY A 545 38.93 20.20 26.08
CA GLY A 545 38.15 20.22 24.84
C GLY A 545 37.14 19.07 24.70
N PHE A 546 36.70 18.48 25.82
CA PHE A 546 35.58 17.54 25.79
C PHE A 546 34.24 18.27 25.77
N VAL A 547 33.31 17.70 25.01
CA VAL A 547 31.88 17.94 25.16
C VAL A 547 31.38 17.03 26.27
N VAL A 548 30.93 17.64 27.37
CA VAL A 548 30.39 16.92 28.53
C VAL A 548 28.88 16.79 28.38
N ILE A 549 28.37 15.56 28.48
CA ILE A 549 26.93 15.26 28.47
C ILE A 549 26.56 14.56 29.77
N GLU A 550 25.77 15.23 30.60
CA GLU A 550 25.16 14.67 31.79
C GLU A 550 23.77 14.13 31.48
N THR A 551 23.53 12.86 31.82
CA THR A 551 22.22 12.22 31.65
C THR A 551 21.35 12.36 32.90
N ASP A 552 21.90 12.88 34.00
CA ASP A 552 21.36 13.04 35.36
C ASP A 552 21.07 11.71 36.09
N GLU A 553 20.84 10.64 35.35
CA GLU A 553 20.59 9.30 35.85
C GLU A 553 21.29 8.24 35.01
N LYS A 554 21.55 7.08 35.62
CA LYS A 554 22.14 5.91 34.97
C LYS A 554 21.19 5.39 33.89
N ALA A 555 21.72 5.05 32.73
CA ALA A 555 20.95 4.45 31.65
C ALA A 555 20.56 3.01 32.00
N THR A 556 19.27 2.73 31.90
CA THR A 556 18.61 1.45 32.11
C THR A 556 17.57 1.25 31.01
N GLU A 557 17.09 0.02 30.81
CA GLU A 557 16.05 -0.28 29.81
C GLU A 557 14.78 0.57 30.01
N GLU A 558 14.45 0.90 31.26
CA GLU A 558 13.22 1.63 31.61
C GLU A 558 13.29 3.13 31.30
N ASN A 559 14.49 3.73 31.35
CA ASN A 559 14.68 5.17 31.12
C ASN A 559 15.45 5.48 29.83
N LEU A 560 15.67 4.48 28.99
CA LEU A 560 16.43 4.52 27.76
C LEU A 560 16.06 5.68 26.83
N GLU A 561 14.75 5.89 26.61
CA GLU A 561 14.25 6.94 25.72
C GLU A 561 14.56 8.34 26.26
N LYS A 562 14.42 8.54 27.57
CA LYS A 562 14.73 9.80 28.24
C LYS A 562 16.22 10.12 28.15
N VAL A 563 17.07 9.13 28.38
CA VAL A 563 18.53 9.28 28.24
C VAL A 563 18.91 9.56 26.78
N TYR A 564 18.31 8.82 25.84
CA TYR A 564 18.51 9.05 24.40
C TYR A 564 18.17 10.48 24.00
N GLN A 565 17.01 11.00 24.42
CA GLN A 565 16.61 12.37 24.09
C GLN A 565 17.62 13.39 24.62
N LYS A 566 18.09 13.26 25.87
CA LYS A 566 19.09 14.18 26.41
C LYS A 566 20.40 14.16 25.63
N VAL A 567 20.90 12.97 25.33
CA VAL A 567 22.14 12.79 24.56
C VAL A 567 21.95 13.37 23.15
N TYR A 568 20.87 12.99 22.47
CA TYR A 568 20.55 13.47 21.14
C TYR A 568 20.40 14.99 21.09
N GLU A 569 19.67 15.61 22.03
CA GLU A 569 19.48 17.06 22.07
C GLU A 569 20.81 17.80 22.23
N LYS A 570 21.72 17.32 23.10
CA LYS A 570 23.03 17.93 23.28
C LYS A 570 23.90 17.79 22.04
N LEU A 571 23.94 16.61 21.44
CA LEU A 571 24.71 16.37 20.21
C LEU A 571 24.13 17.16 19.04
N ASN A 572 22.81 17.14 18.88
CA ASN A 572 22.13 17.91 17.86
C ASN A 572 22.43 19.41 18.03
N LYS A 573 22.35 19.94 19.26
CA LYS A 573 22.73 21.35 19.52
C LYS A 573 24.18 21.65 19.17
N LEU A 574 25.11 20.75 19.49
CA LEU A 574 26.53 20.89 19.13
C LEU A 574 26.71 20.99 17.61
N PHE A 575 26.11 20.06 16.86
CA PHE A 575 26.28 19.98 15.40
C PHE A 575 25.40 20.99 14.64
N MET A 576 24.27 21.42 15.21
CA MET A 576 23.43 22.49 14.67
C MET A 576 23.99 23.88 14.99
N GLY A 577 24.71 24.04 16.10
CA GLY A 577 25.34 25.32 16.49
C GLY A 577 26.42 25.79 15.51
N VAL A 578 26.93 24.89 14.67
CA VAL A 578 27.83 25.20 13.54
C VAL A 578 27.08 25.31 12.20
N ALA A 579 25.77 25.08 12.16
CA ALA A 579 24.95 25.29 10.97
C ALA A 579 24.66 26.79 10.76
N PRO A 580 24.37 27.24 9.53
CA PRO A 580 24.03 28.64 9.25
C PRO A 580 22.86 29.15 10.12
N MET A 581 22.95 30.41 10.59
CA MET A 581 22.02 31.07 11.52
C MET A 581 20.53 30.84 11.21
N TRP A 582 20.13 30.90 9.94
CA TRP A 582 18.73 30.75 9.54
C TRP A 582 18.16 29.35 9.83
N MET A 583 18.99 28.29 9.87
CA MET A 583 18.55 26.95 10.30
C MET A 583 18.42 26.85 11.81
N GLN A 584 19.29 27.55 12.55
CA GLN A 584 19.22 27.60 14.01
C GLN A 584 17.91 28.28 14.43
N GLU A 585 17.58 29.41 13.82
CA GLU A 585 16.31 30.12 14.04
C GLU A 585 15.08 29.27 13.69
N LEU A 586 15.16 28.48 12.62
CA LEU A 586 14.07 27.58 12.21
C LEU A 586 13.89 26.42 13.19
N ALA A 587 14.99 25.83 13.65
CA ALA A 587 14.99 24.75 14.65
C ALA A 587 14.49 25.25 16.01
N GLU A 588 14.91 26.45 16.45
CA GLU A 588 14.43 27.08 17.69
C GLU A 588 12.95 27.41 17.63
N LYS A 589 12.47 28.00 16.51
CA LYS A 589 11.03 28.22 16.31
C LYS A 589 10.24 26.92 16.41
N THR A 590 10.75 25.86 15.77
CA THR A 590 10.11 24.55 15.79
C THR A 590 10.11 23.92 17.18
N LYS A 591 11.20 24.05 17.93
CA LYS A 591 11.28 23.60 19.32
C LYS A 591 10.27 24.34 20.19
N SER A 592 10.17 25.67 20.06
CA SER A 592 9.18 26.45 20.83
C SER A 592 7.74 26.06 20.48
N LEU A 593 7.47 25.70 19.23
CA LEU A 593 6.16 25.22 18.80
C LEU A 593 5.85 23.83 19.35
N ALA A 594 6.82 22.93 19.36
CA ALA A 594 6.68 21.60 19.95
C ALA A 594 6.47 21.67 21.48
N GLU A 595 7.19 22.56 22.18
CA GLU A 595 7.00 22.81 23.60
C GLU A 595 5.61 23.39 23.91
N LYS A 596 5.12 24.35 23.09
CA LYS A 596 3.75 24.86 23.20
C LYS A 596 2.71 23.78 22.96
N ALA A 597 2.90 22.94 21.94
CA ALA A 597 1.99 21.83 21.65
C ALA A 597 1.95 20.81 22.80
N ARG A 598 3.10 20.54 23.43
CA ARG A 598 3.20 19.65 24.60
C ARG A 598 2.49 20.26 25.83
N SER A 599 2.72 21.55 26.10
CA SER A 599 2.00 22.29 27.14
C SER A 599 0.48 22.27 26.94
N MET A 600 0.01 22.42 25.69
CA MET A 600 -1.41 22.31 25.37
C MET A 600 -1.94 20.89 25.57
N ALA A 601 -1.18 19.86 25.20
CA ALA A 601 -1.57 18.47 25.40
C ALA A 601 -1.68 18.12 26.90
N ASP A 602 -0.74 18.60 27.71
CA ASP A 602 -0.77 18.44 29.17
C ASP A 602 -1.96 19.19 29.80
N GLU A 603 -2.30 20.37 29.29
CA GLU A 603 -3.46 21.15 29.73
C GLU A 603 -4.78 20.49 29.33
N ILE A 604 -4.88 19.93 28.12
CA ILE A 604 -6.02 19.12 27.67
C ILE A 604 -6.18 17.87 28.55
N LYS A 605 -5.07 17.20 28.88
CA LYS A 605 -5.09 16.03 29.76
C LYS A 605 -5.58 16.41 31.15
N ARG A 606 -5.10 17.52 31.73
CA ARG A 606 -5.56 18.01 33.02
C ARG A 606 -7.05 18.37 33.01
N LEU A 607 -7.51 19.07 31.96
CA LEU A 607 -8.92 19.40 31.78
C LEU A 607 -9.81 18.17 31.61
N SER A 608 -9.30 17.12 30.94
CA SER A 608 -9.98 15.82 30.82
C SER A 608 -10.13 15.14 32.19
N GLU A 609 -9.06 15.10 32.98
CA GLU A 609 -9.06 14.53 34.33
C GLU A 609 -9.99 15.32 35.27
N GLU A 610 -9.99 16.66 35.19
CA GLU A 610 -10.92 17.54 35.93
C GLU A 610 -12.38 17.32 35.50
N LEU A 611 -12.65 17.08 34.20
CA LEU A 611 -13.99 16.79 33.69
C LEU A 611 -14.50 15.42 34.16
N GLU A 612 -13.63 14.41 34.20
CA GLU A 612 -13.97 13.07 34.70
C GLU A 612 -14.28 13.10 36.20
N GLU A 613 -13.51 13.87 37.00
CA GLU A 613 -13.82 14.10 38.41
C GLU A 613 -15.13 14.88 38.60
N ALA A 614 -15.39 15.92 37.80
CA ALA A 614 -16.62 16.70 37.85
C ALA A 614 -17.87 15.91 37.39
N ALA A 615 -17.70 14.95 36.49
CA ALA A 615 -18.76 14.06 36.01
C ALA A 615 -19.06 12.89 36.96
N GLY A 616 -18.30 12.72 38.05
CA GLY A 616 -18.50 11.65 39.01
C GLY A 616 -18.19 10.25 38.47
N ILE A 617 -17.37 10.16 37.41
CA ILE A 617 -16.94 8.91 36.81
C ILE A 617 -15.62 8.50 37.49
N ARG A 618 -15.73 7.79 38.62
CA ARG A 618 -14.64 6.98 39.16
C ARG A 618 -15.15 5.60 39.51
#